data_AF-A0A7C3ZFW9-F1
#
_entry.id   AF-A0A7C3ZFW9-F1
#
_cell.length_a   1.000
_cell.length_b   1.000
_cell.length_c   1.000
_cell.angle_alpha   90.00
_cell.angle_beta   90.00
_cell.angle_gamma   90.00
#
_symmetry.space_group_name_H-M   'P 1'
#
loop_
_entity.id
_entity.type
_entity.pdbx_description
1 polymer ?
#
loop_
_entity_poly.entity_id
_entity_poly.type
_entity_poly.pdbx_seq_one_letter_code
_entity_poly.pdbx_strand_id
1 'polypeptide(L)' 'MLRFLEIIAEHIKNLRNYIDLEAVREMINLIDSAGSIFVIGAGRSGYIAKAFAMRLMHLGYTVYVVGETVTPRITEKD' A
#
# COMPACT_ATOMS: atom_id res chain seq x y z
N MET A 1 -10.78 -25.47 -7.36
CA MET A 1 -9.78 -24.95 -6.41
C MET A 1 -8.39 -24.90 -7.03
N LEU A 2 -7.81 -26.02 -7.51
CA LEU A 2 -6.48 -26.04 -8.13
C LEU A 2 -6.34 -25.04 -9.30
N ARG A 3 -7.28 -25.06 -10.26
CA ARG A 3 -7.32 -24.09 -11.37
C ARG A 3 -7.32 -22.63 -10.94
N PHE A 4 -7.95 -22.30 -9.81
CA PHE A 4 -7.98 -20.91 -9.31
C PHE A 4 -6.61 -20.48 -8.79
N LEU A 5 -5.91 -21.36 -8.08
CA LEU A 5 -4.55 -21.11 -7.60
C LEU A 5 -3.56 -20.96 -8.77
N GLU A 6 -3.72 -21.78 -9.82
CA GLU A 6 -2.93 -21.66 -11.06
C GLU A 6 -3.10 -20.29 -11.71
N ILE A 7 -4.34 -19.80 -11.83
CA ILE A 7 -4.63 -18.47 -12.38
C ILE A 7 -3.99 -17.35 -11.54
N ILE A 8 -4.07 -17.44 -10.21
CA ILE A 8 -3.43 -16.45 -9.32
C ILE A 8 -1.92 -16.45 -9.53
N ALA A 9 -1.28 -17.63 -9.55
CA ALA A 9 0.15 -17.73 -9.75
C ALA A 9 0.57 -17.12 -11.09
N GLU A 10 -0.20 -17.33 -12.15
CA GLU A 10 0.08 -16.76 -13.46
C GLU A 10 -0.10 -15.24 -13.50
N HIS A 11 -1.11 -14.69 -12.82
CA HIS A 11 -1.25 -13.24 -12.66
C HIS A 11 -0.06 -12.62 -11.92
N ILE A 12 0.47 -13.28 -10.89
CA ILE A 12 1.67 -12.81 -10.16
C ILE A 12 2.91 -12.84 -11.06
N LYS A 13 3.09 -13.89 -11.88
CA LYS A 13 4.19 -13.93 -12.86
C LYS A 13 4.07 -12.85 -13.92
N ASN A 14 2.85 -12.57 -14.40
CA ASN A 14 2.62 -11.50 -15.35
C ASN A 14 2.97 -10.14 -14.73
N LEU A 15 2.58 -9.88 -13.48
CA LEU A 15 2.95 -8.65 -12.78
C LEU A 15 4.48 -8.44 -12.79
N ARG A 16 5.28 -9.48 -12.56
CA ARG A 16 6.75 -9.39 -12.63
C ARG A 16 7.26 -8.85 -13.97
N ASN A 17 6.60 -9.19 -15.08
CA ASN A 17 7.06 -8.84 -16.42
C ASN A 17 6.57 -7.45 -16.88
N TYR A 18 5.47 -6.96 -16.31
CA TYR A 18 4.78 -5.76 -16.79
C TYR A 18 4.69 -4.63 -15.75
N ILE A 19 5.19 -4.85 -14.53
CA ILE A 19 5.23 -3.78 -13.52
C ILE A 19 6.15 -2.65 -14.00
N ASP A 20 5.63 -1.43 -13.93
CA ASP A 20 6.40 -0.22 -14.22
C ASP A 20 7.32 0.09 -13.04
N LEU A 21 8.63 -0.13 -13.23
CA LEU A 21 9.61 0.07 -12.18
C LEU A 21 9.89 1.54 -11.88
N GLU A 22 9.65 2.46 -12.82
CA GLU A 22 9.82 3.88 -12.55
C GLU A 22 8.68 4.38 -11.64
N ALA A 23 7.44 3.97 -11.92
CA ALA A 23 6.30 4.27 -11.04
C ALA A 23 6.50 3.71 -9.61
N VAL A 24 7.09 2.52 -9.48
CA VAL A 24 7.44 1.95 -8.17
C VAL A 24 8.49 2.79 -7.45
N ARG A 25 9.53 3.27 -8.15
CA ARG A 25 10.55 4.16 -7.56
C ARG A 25 9.96 5.50 -7.13
N GLU A 26 9.09 6.08 -7.95
CA GLU A 26 8.38 7.31 -7.60
C GLU A 26 7.52 7.13 -6.34
N MET A 27 6.79 6.02 -6.24
CA MET A 27 6.02 5.67 -5.04
C MET A 27 6.89 5.57 -3.79
N ILE A 28 8.06 4.91 -3.88
CA ILE A 28 9.01 4.79 -2.76
C ILE A 28 9.53 6.18 -2.36
N ASN A 29 9.91 7.02 -3.31
CA ASN A 29 10.39 8.38 -3.04
C ASN A 29 9.32 9.24 -2.35
N LEU A 30 8.06 9.13 -2.74
CA LEU A 30 6.94 9.82 -2.08
C LEU A 30 6.75 9.30 -0.65
N ILE A 31 6.82 8.00 -0.43
CA ILE A 31 6.74 7.38 0.90
C ILE A 31 7.87 7.86 1.82
N ASP A 32 9.10 7.90 1.31
CA ASP A 32 10.29 8.29 2.09
C ASP A 32 10.37 9.79 2.40
N SER A 33 9.75 10.63 1.57
CA SER A 33 9.79 12.09 1.72
C SER A 33 8.57 12.68 2.43
N ALA A 34 7.50 11.91 2.62
CA ALA A 34 6.29 12.35 3.30
C ALA A 34 6.49 12.53 4.82
N GLY A 35 5.82 13.53 5.40
CA GLY A 35 5.75 13.72 6.85
C GLY A 35 5.00 12.59 7.55
N SER A 36 3.86 12.18 6.99
CA SER A 36 3.07 11.03 7.41
C SER A 36 2.37 10.41 6.21
N ILE A 37 2.20 9.10 6.19
CA ILE A 37 1.55 8.39 5.09
C ILE A 37 0.08 8.13 5.42
N PHE A 38 -0.83 8.45 4.50
CA PHE A 38 -2.24 8.14 4.65
C PHE A 38 -2.70 7.09 3.65
N VAL A 39 -3.41 6.09 4.15
CA VAL A 39 -3.78 4.91 3.38
C VAL A 39 -5.30 4.72 3.45
N ILE A 40 -5.95 4.42 2.32
CA ILE A 40 -7.41 4.26 2.24
C ILE A 40 -7.79 3.10 1.33
N GLY A 41 -8.88 2.42 1.65
CA GLY A 41 -9.50 1.43 0.78
C GLY A 41 -10.89 1.03 1.30
N ALA A 42 -11.79 0.68 0.37
CA ALA A 42 -13.13 0.21 0.71
C ALA A 42 -13.21 -1.33 0.69
N GLY A 43 -14.02 -1.92 1.58
CA GLY A 43 -14.25 -3.37 1.64
C GLY A 43 -12.95 -4.17 1.78
N ARG A 44 -12.75 -5.18 0.92
CA ARG A 44 -11.54 -6.04 0.95
C ARG A 44 -10.24 -5.28 0.67
N SER A 45 -10.29 -4.24 -0.16
CA SER A 45 -9.14 -3.38 -0.41
C SER A 45 -8.77 -2.57 0.84
N GLY A 46 -9.74 -2.27 1.70
CA GLY A 46 -9.47 -1.69 3.02
C GLY A 46 -8.63 -2.60 3.92
N TYR A 47 -8.84 -3.92 3.88
CA TYR A 47 -7.99 -4.87 4.61
C TYR A 47 -6.55 -4.89 4.08
N ILE A 48 -6.38 -4.82 2.75
CA ILE A 48 -5.05 -4.72 2.13
C ILE A 48 -4.36 -3.41 2.54
N ALA A 49 -5.08 -2.29 2.51
CA ALA A 49 -4.55 -0.99 2.90
C ALA A 49 -4.11 -0.99 4.38
N LYS A 50 -4.92 -1.56 5.29
CA LYS A 50 -4.56 -1.74 6.71
C LYS A 50 -3.32 -2.61 6.90
N ALA A 51 -3.21 -3.72 6.16
CA ALA A 51 -2.03 -4.59 6.22
C ALA A 51 -0.76 -3.87 5.74
N PHE A 52 -0.88 -3.03 4.69
CA PHE A 52 0.22 -2.22 4.19
C PHE A 52 0.64 -1.14 5.20
N ALA A 53 -0.30 -0.36 5.75
CA ALA A 53 -0.02 0.61 6.80
C ALA A 53 0.65 -0.02 8.02
N MET A 54 0.20 -1.21 8.44
CA MET A 54 0.84 -1.92 9.55
C MET A 54 2.32 -2.23 9.24
N ARG A 55 2.66 -2.61 8.01
CA ARG A 55 4.05 -2.89 7.65
C ARG A 55 4.88 -1.61 7.54
N LEU A 56 4.32 -0.51 7.03
CA LEU A 56 4.98 0.79 7.06
C LEU A 56 5.27 1.25 8.48
N MET A 57 4.32 1.07 9.42
CA MET A 57 4.55 1.36 10.84
C MET A 57 5.71 0.54 11.40
N HIS A 58 5.77 -0.77 11.10
CA HIS A 58 6.88 -1.62 11.54
C HIS A 58 8.24 -1.22 10.94
N LEU A 59 8.26 -0.52 9.80
CA LEU A 59 9.48 0.02 9.18
C LEU A 59 9.88 1.39 9.75
N GLY A 60 9.08 1.96 10.66
CA GLY A 60 9.36 3.23 11.33
C GLY A 60 8.69 4.45 10.69
N TYR A 61 7.85 4.28 9.67
CA TYR A 61 7.11 5.39 9.08
C TYR A 61 5.95 5.81 10.00
N THR A 62 5.70 7.12 10.05
CA THR A 62 4.44 7.66 10.55
C THR A 62 3.34 7.39 9.52
N VAL A 63 2.36 6.55 9.85
CA VAL A 63 1.33 6.13 8.89
C VAL A 63 -0.03 5.95 9.55
N TYR A 64 -1.09 6.34 8.85
CA TYR A 64 -2.46 6.29 9.32
C TYR A 64 -3.41 5.69 8.28
N VAL A 65 -4.50 5.11 8.77
CA VAL A 65 -5.59 4.60 7.94
C VAL A 65 -6.74 5.59 7.99
N VAL A 66 -7.19 6.08 6.84
CA VAL A 66 -8.27 7.07 6.76
C VAL A 66 -9.55 6.50 7.38
N GLY A 67 -10.17 7.26 8.28
CA GLY A 67 -11.41 6.89 8.97
C GLY A 67 -11.22 6.10 10.28
N GLU A 68 -9.99 5.77 10.66
CA GLU A 68 -9.71 5.17 11.98
C GLU A 68 -9.63 6.22 13.10
N THR A 69 -9.81 5.78 14.35
CA THR A 69 -10.05 6.64 15.52
C THR A 69 -8.94 7.64 15.83
N VAL A 70 -7.68 7.28 15.58
CA VAL A 70 -6.51 8.09 15.95
C VAL A 70 -5.90 8.84 14.77
N THR A 71 -6.54 8.78 13.60
CA THR A 71 -6.03 9.39 12.37
C THR A 71 -6.12 10.92 12.46
N PRO A 72 -4.99 11.66 12.41
CA PRO A 72 -4.97 13.10 12.54
C PRO A 72 -5.41 13.79 11.23
N ARG A 73 -5.45 15.12 11.26
CA ARG A 73 -5.67 15.94 10.04
C ARG A 73 -4.48 15.80 9.11
N ILE A 74 -4.73 15.45 7.84
CA ILE A 74 -3.73 15.46 6.76
C ILE A 74 -3.29 16.90 6.45
N THR A 75 -2.02 17.08 6.13
CA THR A 75 -1.38 18.36 5.82
C THR A 75 -0.76 18.37 4.43
N GLU A 76 -0.26 19.53 3.99
CA GLU A 76 0.42 19.68 2.69
C GLU A 76 1.77 18.94 2.60
N LYS A 77 2.26 18.40 3.73
CA LYS A 77 3.54 17.68 3.83
C LYS A 77 3.37 16.16 3.92
N ASP A 78 2.13 15.68 4.02
CA ASP A 78 1.78 14.27 4.18
C ASP A 78 1.41 13.62 2.83
#